data_AF-A0A3B0Q227-F1
#
_entry.id   AF-A0A3B0Q227-F1
#
_cell.length_a   1.000
_cell.length_b   1.000
_cell.length_c   1.000
_cell.angle_alpha   90.00
_cell.angle_beta   90.00
_cell.angle_gamma   90.00
#
_symmetry.space_group_name_H-M   'P 1'
#
loop_
_entity.id
_entity.type
_entity.pdbx_description
1 polymer ?
#
loop_
_entity_poly.entity_id
_entity_poly.type
_entity_poly.pdbx_seq_one_letter_code
_entity_poly.pdbx_strand_id
1 'polypeptide(L)'
;MVFVAILIAISVSFAVVVVQIMPLAIIPSFKISFIGLPIKITGFIFGPAIGVFVGLISDLLSILFIPPAGYHPLYTVAAAINGLVSGIFGVYFTHVLKTAFSPEYKIQRIVQKISILGVKYNAAKMNQNYKLADKYALAIIKLDNKKAYIKENESIRTLKNINVIVSLVILTLVLGIISIIIYYSPQEILDRSFISDKRILLPLMSLGTISMMFFVSIGRFKFKSKTFLALAPIVSFSAVLELVNLPVLSYADLYSIGGGEKSDIFIW
;
A
#
# COMPACT_ATOMS: atom_id res chain seq x y z
N MET A 1 5.53 20.89 -5.82
CA MET A 1 6.08 21.51 -4.60
C MET A 1 5.00 22.10 -3.70
N VAL A 2 4.12 22.99 -4.18
CA VAL A 2 3.07 23.63 -3.35
C VAL A 2 2.15 22.61 -2.63
N PHE A 3 1.65 21.59 -3.34
CA PHE A 3 0.83 20.54 -2.72
C PHE A 3 1.56 19.75 -1.63
N VAL A 4 2.86 19.54 -1.77
CA VAL A 4 3.68 18.81 -0.79
C VAL A 4 3.81 19.63 0.49
N ALA A 5 4.03 20.95 0.37
CA ALA A 5 4.08 21.86 1.51
C ALA A 5 2.73 21.93 2.26
N ILE A 6 1.61 21.96 1.52
CA ILE A 6 0.27 21.90 2.11
C ILE A 6 0.09 20.62 2.92
N LEU A 7 0.54 19.47 2.39
CA LEU A 7 0.38 18.19 3.09
C LEU A 7 1.29 18.07 4.32
N ILE A 8 2.49 18.65 4.28
CA ILE A 8 3.35 18.78 5.47
C ILE A 8 2.61 19.61 6.53
N ALA A 9 2.07 20.78 6.17
CA ALA A 9 1.33 21.62 7.09
C ALA A 9 0.10 20.91 7.68
N ILE A 10 -0.67 20.19 6.85
CA ILE A 10 -1.80 19.37 7.32
C ILE A 10 -1.32 18.29 8.30
N SER A 11 -0.22 17.61 8.00
CA SER A 11 0.32 16.57 8.87
C SER A 11 0.72 17.11 10.24
N VAL A 12 1.43 18.24 10.26
CA VAL A 12 1.85 18.90 11.50
C VAL A 12 0.64 19.36 12.30
N SER A 13 -0.32 20.04 11.66
CA SER A 13 -1.56 20.47 12.31
C SER A 13 -2.36 19.30 12.88
N PHE A 14 -2.45 18.18 12.16
CA PHE A 14 -3.11 16.97 12.66
C PHE A 14 -2.41 16.40 13.89
N ALA A 15 -1.07 16.32 13.87
CA ALA A 15 -0.30 15.83 15.01
C ALA A 15 -0.53 16.70 16.26
N VAL A 16 -0.46 18.03 16.10
CA VAL A 16 -0.65 18.99 17.20
C VAL A 16 -2.07 18.89 17.78
N VAL A 17 -3.10 18.90 16.93
CA VAL A 17 -4.49 18.86 17.38
C VAL A 17 -4.83 17.54 18.07
N VAL A 18 -4.39 16.40 17.53
CA VAL A 18 -4.67 15.09 18.14
C VAL A 18 -4.02 14.97 19.51
N VAL A 19 -2.76 15.42 19.65
CA VAL A 19 -2.05 15.38 20.94
C VAL A 19 -2.71 16.30 21.98
N GLN A 20 -3.24 17.44 21.57
CA GLN A 20 -3.92 18.38 22.49
C GLN A 20 -5.32 17.90 22.92
N ILE A 21 -6.10 17.32 22.01
CA ILE A 21 -7.47 16.87 22.31
C ILE A 21 -7.47 15.54 23.06
N MET A 22 -6.51 14.66 22.77
CA MET A 22 -6.40 13.34 23.38
C MET A 22 -5.04 13.19 24.09
N PRO A 23 -4.91 13.65 25.34
CA PRO A 23 -3.74 13.37 26.18
C PRO A 23 -3.59 11.88 26.57
N LEU A 24 -4.33 10.98 25.92
CA LEU A 24 -4.07 9.53 25.91
C LEU A 24 -2.76 9.17 25.18
N ALA A 25 -2.13 10.12 24.46
CA ALA A 25 -0.78 9.98 23.92
C ALA A 25 0.31 9.73 24.99
N ILE A 26 -0.05 9.85 26.28
CA ILE A 26 0.81 9.59 27.44
C ILE A 26 0.77 8.11 27.85
N ILE A 27 -0.20 7.31 27.38
CA ILE A 27 -0.20 5.85 27.59
C ILE A 27 0.66 5.23 26.48
N PRO A 28 1.87 4.72 26.77
CA PRO A 28 2.80 4.22 25.75
C PRO A 28 2.20 3.09 24.90
N SER A 29 1.26 2.34 25.47
CA SER A 29 0.64 1.16 24.89
C SER A 29 -0.44 1.46 23.83
N PHE A 30 -1.04 2.66 23.81
CA PHE A 30 -2.17 2.99 22.93
C PHE A 30 -1.89 4.23 22.06
N LYS A 31 -1.11 4.04 21.00
CA LYS A 31 -0.93 5.06 19.96
C LYS A 31 -1.95 4.92 18.84
N ILE A 32 -2.73 5.97 18.63
CA ILE A 32 -3.73 6.01 17.56
C ILE A 32 -3.02 6.25 16.22
N SER A 33 -3.13 5.28 15.29
CA SER A 33 -2.48 5.27 13.96
C SER A 33 -2.95 6.39 13.00
N PHE A 34 -3.84 7.29 13.45
CA PHE A 34 -4.42 8.38 12.67
C PHE A 34 -3.46 9.58 12.45
N ILE A 35 -2.48 9.78 13.33
CA ILE A 35 -1.55 10.93 13.25
C ILE A 35 -0.72 10.90 11.95
N GLY A 36 -0.37 9.71 11.47
CA GLY A 36 0.43 9.54 10.25
C GLY A 36 -0.37 9.48 8.94
N LEU A 37 -1.69 9.66 8.96
CA LEU A 37 -2.52 9.51 7.74
C LEU A 37 -2.11 10.46 6.60
N PRO A 38 -1.89 11.77 6.83
CA PRO A 38 -1.47 12.67 5.77
C PRO A 38 -0.16 12.21 5.11
N ILE A 39 0.82 11.77 5.90
CA ILE A 39 2.09 11.21 5.41
C ILE A 39 1.84 9.98 4.54
N LYS A 40 1.01 9.04 5.01
CA LYS A 40 0.67 7.82 4.25
C LYS A 40 0.01 8.17 2.91
N ILE A 41 -0.92 9.13 2.88
CA ILE A 41 -1.59 9.61 1.66
C ILE A 41 -0.58 10.26 0.71
N THR A 42 0.35 11.08 1.23
CA THR A 42 1.38 11.72 0.41
C THR A 42 2.26 10.70 -0.29
N GLY A 43 2.74 9.70 0.43
CA GLY A 43 3.54 8.62 -0.14
C GLY A 43 2.75 7.88 -1.21
N PHE A 44 1.50 7.50 -0.92
CA PHE A 44 0.67 6.76 -1.87
C PHE A 44 0.42 7.50 -3.20
N ILE A 45 0.22 8.82 -3.15
CA ILE A 45 -0.08 9.65 -4.32
C ILE A 45 1.19 10.06 -5.07
N PHE A 46 2.20 10.55 -4.34
CA PHE A 46 3.39 11.19 -4.92
C PHE A 46 4.61 10.27 -5.01
N GLY A 47 4.51 9.05 -4.45
CA GLY A 47 5.56 8.06 -4.48
C GLY A 47 6.47 8.08 -3.23
N PRO A 48 7.37 7.09 -3.11
CA PRO A 48 8.11 6.80 -1.89
C PRO A 48 9.08 7.91 -1.49
N ALA A 49 9.80 8.51 -2.45
CA ALA A 49 10.78 9.55 -2.16
C ALA A 49 10.13 10.81 -1.56
N ILE A 50 8.99 11.24 -2.12
CA ILE A 50 8.23 12.37 -1.60
C ILE A 50 7.59 12.02 -0.26
N GLY A 51 7.06 10.79 -0.10
CA GLY A 51 6.53 10.32 1.18
C GLY A 51 7.55 10.35 2.31
N VAL A 52 8.77 9.87 2.06
CA VAL A 52 9.89 9.94 3.02
C VAL A 52 10.20 11.38 3.40
N PHE A 53 10.33 12.26 2.41
CA PHE A 53 10.61 13.67 2.65
C PHE A 53 9.52 14.33 3.49
N VAL A 54 8.24 14.12 3.17
CA VAL A 54 7.12 14.63 3.96
C VAL A 54 7.14 14.07 5.36
N GLY A 55 7.39 12.77 5.55
CA GLY A 55 7.46 12.15 6.87
C GLY A 55 8.56 12.75 7.74
N LEU A 56 9.77 12.88 7.20
CA LEU A 56 10.91 13.48 7.90
C LEU A 56 10.63 14.93 8.33
N ILE A 57 10.19 15.77 7.39
CA ILE A 57 9.98 17.19 7.65
C ILE A 57 8.78 17.41 8.58
N SER A 58 7.70 16.66 8.40
CA SER A 58 6.51 16.81 9.25
C SER A 58 6.79 16.43 10.69
N ASP A 59 7.55 15.36 10.93
CA ASP A 59 7.92 14.95 12.28
C ASP A 59 8.84 15.99 12.94
N LEU A 60 9.89 16.44 12.22
CA LEU A 60 10.81 17.48 12.71
C LEU A 60 10.11 18.80 13.05
N LEU A 61 9.15 19.23 12.21
CA LEU A 61 8.37 20.42 12.48
C LEU A 61 7.39 20.22 13.65
N SER A 62 6.84 19.02 13.83
CA SER A 62 5.90 18.74 14.92
C SER A 62 6.56 18.85 16.29
N ILE A 63 7.85 18.51 16.40
CA ILE A 63 8.65 18.65 17.64
C ILE A 63 8.72 20.12 18.10
N LEU A 64 8.66 21.09 17.18
CA LEU A 64 8.68 22.50 17.55
C LEU A 64 7.41 22.93 18.32
N PHE A 65 6.29 22.25 18.07
CA PHE A 65 4.98 22.59 18.64
C PHE A 65 4.56 21.68 19.80
N ILE A 66 5.14 20.48 19.88
CA ILE A 66 4.83 19.48 20.90
C ILE A 66 6.07 19.35 21.80
N PRO A 67 6.00 19.75 23.08
CA PRO A 67 7.15 19.69 23.98
C PRO A 67 7.73 18.26 24.02
N PRO A 68 9.04 18.07 23.82
CA PRO A 68 9.64 16.75 23.75
C PRO A 68 9.79 16.17 25.15
N ALA A 69 8.74 15.57 25.69
CA ALA A 69 8.88 14.59 26.75
C ALA A 69 9.46 13.31 26.12
N GLY A 70 10.79 13.27 25.91
CA GLY A 70 11.49 12.10 25.36
C GLY A 70 11.48 11.99 23.82
N TYR A 71 12.03 12.98 23.10
CA TYR A 71 12.24 12.78 21.66
C TYR A 71 13.34 11.73 21.41
N HIS A 72 13.06 10.79 20.49
CA HIS A 72 14.05 9.85 19.97
C HIS A 72 14.04 9.86 18.43
N PRO A 73 15.20 9.86 17.75
CA PRO A 73 15.28 9.88 16.28
C PRO A 73 14.52 8.73 15.58
N LEU A 74 14.25 7.64 16.30
CA LEU A 74 13.46 6.52 15.78
C LEU A 74 12.00 6.92 15.46
N TYR A 75 11.42 7.93 16.10
CA TYR A 75 10.09 8.44 15.71
C TYR A 75 10.13 9.08 14.32
N THR A 76 11.18 9.84 14.02
CA THR A 76 11.37 10.45 12.71
C THR A 76 11.61 9.39 11.64
N VAL A 77 12.35 8.32 11.97
CA VAL A 77 12.51 7.15 11.08
C VAL A 77 11.17 6.44 10.85
N ALA A 78 10.37 6.24 11.89
CA ALA A 78 9.03 5.67 11.76
C ALA A 78 8.10 6.53 10.87
N ALA A 79 8.15 7.86 11.02
CA ALA A 79 7.42 8.79 10.16
C ALA A 79 7.88 8.69 8.69
N ALA A 80 9.18 8.54 8.44
CA ALA A 80 9.73 8.32 7.11
C ALA A 80 9.28 6.97 6.50
N ILE A 81 9.32 5.90 7.30
CA ILE A 81 8.85 4.56 6.90
C ILE A 81 7.38 4.61 6.49
N ASN A 82 6.55 5.38 7.22
CA ASN A 82 5.14 5.54 6.88
C ASN A 82 4.93 6.05 5.45
N GLY A 83 5.71 7.04 5.02
CA GLY A 83 5.67 7.57 3.66
C GLY A 83 6.35 6.69 2.61
N LEU A 84 7.42 5.99 2.99
CA LEU A 84 8.14 5.06 2.12
C LEU A 84 7.24 3.89 1.69
N VAL A 85 6.70 3.16 2.68
CA VAL A 85 5.93 1.94 2.44
C VAL A 85 4.64 2.26 1.69
N SER A 86 3.92 3.31 2.09
CA SER A 86 2.71 3.71 1.36
C SER A 86 3.01 4.11 -0.09
N GLY A 87 4.16 4.73 -0.36
CA GLY A 87 4.58 5.11 -1.70
C GLY A 87 5.02 3.94 -2.58
N ILE A 88 5.71 2.93 -2.03
CA ILE A 88 6.02 1.70 -2.76
C ILE A 88 4.73 1.03 -3.24
N PHE A 89 3.74 0.92 -2.35
CA PHE A 89 2.44 0.34 -2.67
C PHE A 89 1.64 1.20 -3.65
N GLY A 90 1.69 2.53 -3.50
CA GLY A 90 1.13 3.48 -4.45
C GLY A 90 1.65 3.21 -5.86
N VAL A 91 2.96 3.17 -6.05
CA VAL A 91 3.59 2.88 -7.35
C VAL A 91 3.21 1.49 -7.85
N TYR A 92 3.28 0.46 -7.02
CA TYR A 92 2.98 -0.91 -7.42
C TYR A 92 1.53 -1.08 -7.92
N PHE A 93 0.53 -0.61 -7.16
CA PHE A 93 -0.87 -0.78 -7.55
C PHE A 93 -1.29 0.17 -8.67
N THR A 94 -0.86 1.44 -8.62
CA THR A 94 -1.34 2.46 -9.57
C THR A 94 -0.58 2.45 -10.90
N HIS A 95 0.69 2.06 -10.91
CA HIS A 95 1.50 2.00 -12.13
C HIS A 95 1.69 0.56 -12.60
N VAL A 96 2.21 -0.35 -11.78
CA VAL A 96 2.57 -1.70 -12.23
C VAL A 96 1.32 -2.52 -12.54
N LEU A 97 0.43 -2.70 -11.57
CA LEU A 97 -0.78 -3.52 -11.74
C LEU A 97 -1.74 -2.91 -12.75
N LYS A 98 -1.97 -1.60 -12.67
CA LYS A 98 -2.81 -0.90 -13.63
C LYS A 98 -2.24 -1.04 -15.04
N THR A 99 -0.96 -0.80 -15.27
CA THR A 99 -0.39 -0.92 -16.63
C THR A 99 -0.42 -2.36 -17.13
N ALA A 100 -0.07 -3.34 -16.29
CA ALA A 100 -0.01 -4.74 -16.71
C ALA A 100 -1.39 -5.32 -17.08
N PHE A 101 -2.45 -4.87 -16.41
CA PHE A 101 -3.78 -5.51 -16.51
C PHE A 101 -4.91 -4.57 -16.94
N SER A 102 -4.60 -3.34 -17.33
CA SER A 102 -5.61 -2.42 -17.85
C SER A 102 -6.05 -2.79 -19.27
N PRO A 103 -7.34 -2.60 -19.60
CA PRO A 103 -7.82 -2.71 -20.97
C PRO A 103 -7.07 -1.78 -21.93
N GLU A 104 -6.71 -0.57 -21.47
CA GLU A 104 -6.01 0.42 -22.28
C GLU A 104 -4.63 -0.10 -22.75
N TYR A 105 -3.87 -0.76 -21.87
CA TYR A 105 -2.58 -1.33 -22.24
C TYR A 105 -2.71 -2.49 -23.23
N LYS A 106 -3.70 -3.38 -23.04
CA LYS A 106 -3.98 -4.47 -23.99
C LYS A 106 -4.36 -3.92 -25.37
N ILE A 107 -5.18 -2.87 -25.42
CA ILE A 107 -5.57 -2.19 -26.65
C ILE A 107 -4.35 -1.57 -27.32
N GLN A 108 -3.50 -0.86 -26.59
CA GLN A 108 -2.27 -0.27 -27.14
C GLN A 108 -1.35 -1.34 -27.75
N ARG A 109 -1.17 -2.49 -27.08
CA ARG A 109 -0.38 -3.60 -27.62
C ARG A 109 -0.95 -4.17 -28.92
N ILE A 110 -2.28 -4.21 -29.06
CA ILE A 110 -2.95 -4.63 -30.30
C ILE A 110 -2.73 -3.59 -31.40
N VAL A 111 -2.88 -2.30 -31.09
CA VAL A 111 -2.65 -1.19 -32.04
C VAL A 111 -1.22 -1.21 -32.58
N GLN A 112 -0.23 -1.42 -31.72
CA GLN A 112 1.17 -1.58 -32.15
C GLN A 112 1.37 -2.76 -33.11
N LYS A 113 0.75 -3.91 -32.83
CA LYS A 113 0.80 -5.07 -33.74
C LYS A 113 0.13 -4.79 -35.08
N ILE A 114 -1.01 -4.11 -35.08
CA ILE A 114 -1.71 -3.68 -36.31
C ILE A 114 -0.81 -2.76 -37.13
N SER A 115 -0.14 -1.79 -36.49
CA SER A 115 0.79 -0.88 -37.17
C SER A 115 1.95 -1.62 -37.85
N ILE A 116 2.60 -2.55 -37.14
CA ILE A 116 3.67 -3.38 -37.72
C ILE A 116 3.17 -4.23 -38.90
N LEU A 117 1.98 -4.82 -38.77
CA LEU A 117 1.37 -5.58 -39.86
C LEU A 117 0.99 -4.69 -41.05
N GLY A 118 0.58 -3.45 -40.81
CA GLY A 118 0.30 -2.46 -41.85
C GLY A 118 1.54 -2.16 -42.70
N VAL A 119 2.71 -2.01 -42.06
CA VAL A 119 3.99 -1.86 -42.77
C VAL A 119 4.30 -3.10 -43.62
N LYS A 120 4.14 -4.31 -43.07
CA LYS A 120 4.36 -5.57 -43.79
C LYS A 120 3.38 -5.77 -44.96
N TYR A 121 2.13 -5.37 -44.78
CA TYR A 121 1.10 -5.37 -45.82
C TYR A 121 1.50 -4.49 -47.00
N ASN A 122 1.91 -3.24 -46.72
CA ASN A 122 2.35 -2.31 -47.76
C ASN A 122 3.58 -2.83 -48.51
N ALA A 123 4.56 -3.38 -47.80
CA ALA A 123 5.75 -3.99 -48.41
C ALA A 123 5.39 -5.19 -49.32
N ALA A 124 4.47 -6.07 -48.88
CA ALA A 124 4.01 -7.20 -49.68
C ALA A 124 3.26 -6.76 -50.96
N LYS A 125 2.47 -5.68 -50.85
CA LYS A 125 1.74 -5.08 -51.98
C LYS A 125 2.71 -4.46 -53.00
N MET A 126 3.77 -3.78 -52.53
CA MET A 126 4.81 -3.23 -53.40
C MET A 126 5.56 -4.33 -54.16
N ASN A 127 5.81 -5.47 -53.52
CA ASN A 127 6.45 -6.64 -54.13
C ASN A 127 5.49 -7.50 -54.98
N GLN A 128 4.26 -7.03 -55.26
CA GLN A 128 3.20 -7.74 -55.99
C GLN A 128 2.85 -9.13 -55.45
N ASN A 129 3.17 -9.42 -54.18
CA ASN A 129 2.84 -10.68 -53.55
C ASN A 129 1.47 -10.60 -52.88
N TYR A 130 0.41 -10.68 -53.69
CA TYR A 130 -0.97 -10.50 -53.26
C TYR A 130 -1.44 -11.53 -52.23
N LYS A 131 -1.00 -12.80 -52.34
CA LYS A 131 -1.29 -13.83 -51.33
C LYS A 131 -0.77 -13.45 -49.95
N LEU A 132 0.44 -12.90 -49.87
CA LEU A 132 1.04 -12.50 -48.61
C LEU A 132 0.38 -11.21 -48.07
N ALA A 133 0.04 -10.27 -48.94
CA ALA A 133 -0.71 -9.07 -48.57
C ALA A 133 -2.09 -9.41 -47.98
N ASP A 134 -2.87 -10.30 -48.60
CA ASP A 134 -4.16 -10.75 -48.07
C ASP A 134 -4.02 -11.42 -46.70
N LYS A 135 -2.99 -12.23 -46.49
CA LYS A 135 -2.70 -12.84 -45.19
C LYS A 135 -2.49 -11.78 -44.10
N TYR A 136 -1.76 -10.70 -44.41
CA TYR A 136 -1.58 -9.60 -43.46
C TYR A 136 -2.86 -8.79 -43.25
N ALA A 137 -3.65 -8.55 -44.29
CA ALA A 137 -4.94 -7.86 -44.18
C ALA A 137 -5.92 -8.63 -43.28
N LEU A 138 -6.07 -9.94 -43.46
CA LEU A 138 -6.91 -10.79 -42.61
C LEU A 138 -6.43 -10.78 -41.15
N ALA A 139 -5.12 -10.80 -40.93
CA ALA A 139 -4.55 -10.70 -39.58
C ALA A 139 -4.85 -9.34 -38.92
N ILE A 140 -4.80 -8.24 -39.68
CA ILE A 140 -5.17 -6.90 -39.21
C ILE A 140 -6.65 -6.86 -38.83
N ILE A 141 -7.55 -7.34 -39.70
CA ILE A 141 -9.00 -7.37 -39.44
C ILE A 141 -9.31 -8.18 -38.17
N LYS A 142 -8.68 -9.36 -38.01
CA LYS A 142 -8.85 -10.19 -36.81
C LYS A 142 -8.41 -9.47 -35.53
N LEU A 143 -7.30 -8.74 -35.58
CA LEU A 143 -6.80 -7.96 -34.45
C LEU A 143 -7.70 -6.75 -34.16
N ASP A 144 -8.24 -6.09 -35.17
CA ASP A 144 -9.11 -4.94 -35.01
C ASP A 144 -10.47 -5.34 -34.40
N ASN A 145 -11.05 -6.45 -34.86
CA ASN A 145 -12.23 -7.05 -34.23
C ASN A 145 -11.97 -7.42 -32.77
N LYS A 146 -10.79 -7.98 -32.46
CA LYS A 146 -10.39 -8.28 -31.08
C LYS A 146 -10.25 -7.01 -30.23
N LYS A 147 -9.73 -5.92 -30.80
CA LYS A 147 -9.62 -4.61 -30.14
C LYS A 147 -11.01 -4.06 -29.80
N ALA A 148 -11.93 -4.10 -30.76
CA ALA A 148 -13.32 -3.66 -30.57
C ALA A 148 -14.01 -4.47 -29.46
N TYR A 149 -13.89 -5.80 -29.50
CA TYR A 149 -14.41 -6.69 -28.47
C TYR A 149 -13.85 -6.35 -27.07
N ILE A 150 -12.54 -6.10 -26.94
CA ILE A 150 -11.94 -5.72 -25.65
C ILE A 150 -12.48 -4.37 -25.17
N LYS A 151 -12.62 -3.39 -26.07
CA LYS A 151 -13.14 -2.06 -25.72
C LYS A 151 -14.59 -2.12 -25.21
N GLU A 152 -15.39 -3.02 -25.75
CA GLU A 152 -16.82 -3.14 -25.47
C GLU A 152 -17.12 -4.10 -24.30
N ASN A 153 -16.42 -5.24 -24.21
CA ASN A 153 -16.68 -6.30 -23.24
C ASN A 153 -15.65 -6.46 -22.11
N GLU A 154 -14.38 -6.09 -22.32
CA GLU A 154 -13.37 -6.16 -21.25
C GLU A 154 -13.50 -4.95 -20.32
N SER A 155 -14.48 -5.05 -19.42
CA SER A 155 -14.62 -4.11 -18.31
C SER A 155 -13.43 -4.18 -17.35
N ILE A 156 -13.28 -3.13 -16.53
CA ILE A 156 -12.37 -2.99 -15.38
C ILE A 156 -12.42 -4.20 -14.40
N ARG A 157 -13.33 -5.16 -14.60
CA ARG A 157 -13.49 -6.40 -13.83
C ARG A 157 -12.21 -7.24 -13.74
N THR A 158 -11.41 -7.37 -14.81
CA THR A 158 -10.15 -8.14 -14.75
C THR A 158 -9.16 -7.49 -13.79
N LEU A 159 -8.95 -6.18 -13.92
CA LEU A 159 -8.11 -5.40 -13.01
C LEU A 159 -8.63 -5.46 -11.56
N LYS A 160 -9.95 -5.40 -11.38
CA LYS A 160 -10.60 -5.56 -10.06
C LYS A 160 -10.29 -6.91 -9.42
N ASN A 161 -10.40 -8.00 -10.19
CA ASN A 161 -10.12 -9.35 -9.69
C ASN A 161 -8.65 -9.53 -9.29
N ILE A 162 -7.73 -8.97 -10.09
CA ILE A 162 -6.31 -9.04 -9.80
C ILE A 162 -5.96 -8.23 -8.56
N ASN A 163 -6.53 -7.03 -8.40
CA ASN A 163 -6.36 -6.26 -7.16
C ASN A 163 -6.82 -7.04 -5.92
N VAL A 164 -7.96 -7.76 -5.99
CA VAL A 164 -8.42 -8.62 -4.88
C VAL A 164 -7.39 -9.70 -4.58
N ILE A 165 -6.97 -10.45 -5.60
CA ILE A 165 -6.02 -11.57 -5.41
C ILE A 165 -4.72 -11.07 -4.81
N VAL A 166 -4.13 -10.00 -5.37
CA VAL A 166 -2.88 -9.43 -4.88
C VAL A 166 -3.03 -8.92 -3.45
N SER A 167 -4.13 -8.24 -3.14
CA SER A 167 -4.38 -7.75 -1.77
C SER A 167 -4.53 -8.91 -0.78
N LEU A 168 -5.25 -9.98 -1.16
CA LEU A 168 -5.40 -11.17 -0.32
C LEU A 168 -4.06 -11.87 -0.09
N VAL A 169 -3.24 -12.04 -1.12
CA VAL A 169 -1.90 -12.64 -0.98
C VAL A 169 -1.04 -11.84 0.01
N ILE A 170 -1.05 -10.51 -0.09
CA ILE A 170 -0.29 -9.63 0.82
C ILE A 170 -0.83 -9.77 2.25
N LEU A 171 -2.15 -9.73 2.45
CA LEU A 171 -2.75 -9.89 3.78
C LEU A 171 -2.47 -11.28 4.37
N THR A 172 -2.46 -12.34 3.56
CA THR A 172 -2.14 -13.70 4.01
C THR A 172 -0.68 -13.79 4.42
N LEU A 173 0.22 -13.12 3.71
CA LEU A 173 1.64 -13.04 4.08
C LEU A 173 1.79 -12.32 5.43
N VAL A 174 1.13 -11.18 5.62
CA VAL A 174 1.15 -10.43 6.89
C VAL A 174 0.60 -11.30 8.04
N LEU A 175 -0.54 -11.95 7.84
CA LEU A 175 -1.13 -12.87 8.83
C LEU A 175 -0.16 -14.01 9.17
N GLY A 176 0.53 -14.56 8.17
CA GLY A 176 1.54 -15.59 8.34
C GLY A 176 2.72 -15.11 9.18
N ILE A 177 3.24 -13.90 8.91
CA ILE A 177 4.33 -13.31 9.71
C ILE A 177 3.88 -13.10 11.17
N ILE A 178 2.69 -12.53 11.40
CA ILE A 178 2.14 -12.34 12.75
C ILE A 178 2.06 -13.70 13.48
N SER A 179 1.55 -14.72 12.79
CA SER A 179 1.42 -16.06 13.36
C SER A 179 2.78 -16.69 13.71
N ILE A 180 3.78 -16.53 12.85
CA ILE A 180 5.15 -17.00 13.07
C ILE A 180 5.76 -16.29 14.28
N ILE A 181 5.64 -14.96 14.38
CA ILE A 181 6.18 -14.18 15.49
C ILE A 181 5.62 -14.68 16.82
N ILE A 182 4.30 -14.84 16.93
CA ILE A 182 3.65 -15.28 18.19
C ILE A 182 4.02 -16.72 18.54
N TYR A 183 4.08 -17.60 17.53
CA TYR A 183 4.41 -19.01 17.75
C TYR A 183 5.83 -19.17 18.34
N TYR A 184 6.82 -18.46 17.75
CA TYR A 184 8.22 -18.53 18.16
C TYR A 184 8.59 -17.61 19.34
N SER A 185 7.68 -16.74 19.80
CA SER A 185 7.95 -15.87 20.96
C SER A 185 8.08 -16.70 22.25
N PRO A 186 9.15 -16.55 23.05
CA PRO A 186 9.31 -17.22 24.34
C PRO A 186 8.17 -16.88 25.32
N GLN A 187 7.75 -17.85 26.13
CA GLN A 187 6.66 -17.64 27.10
C GLN A 187 7.02 -16.59 28.17
N GLU A 188 8.30 -16.47 28.52
CA GLU A 188 8.81 -15.48 29.49
C GLU A 188 8.51 -14.02 29.11
N ILE A 189 8.44 -13.72 27.81
CA ILE A 189 8.11 -12.38 27.29
C ILE A 189 6.60 -12.15 27.37
N LEU A 190 5.81 -13.20 27.13
CA LEU A 190 4.35 -13.16 27.11
C LEU A 190 3.75 -13.09 28.51
N ASP A 191 4.39 -13.69 29.50
CA ASP A 191 3.94 -13.65 30.90
C ASP A 191 4.02 -12.23 31.49
N ARG A 192 4.84 -11.35 30.90
CA ARG A 192 4.90 -9.92 31.23
C ARG A 192 3.80 -9.10 30.56
N SER A 193 3.12 -9.67 29.56
CA SER A 193 2.13 -8.96 28.75
C SER A 193 0.74 -9.02 29.36
N PHE A 194 -0.14 -8.12 28.93
CA PHE A 194 -1.53 -8.09 29.37
C PHE A 194 -2.29 -9.41 29.05
N ILE A 195 -1.83 -10.16 28.03
CA ILE A 195 -2.42 -11.42 27.60
C ILE A 195 -1.32 -12.48 27.51
N SER A 196 -1.15 -13.24 28.58
CA SER A 196 -0.09 -14.25 28.69
C SER A 196 -0.35 -15.50 27.82
N ASP A 197 -1.60 -15.78 27.46
CA ASP A 197 -1.94 -16.96 26.66
C ASP A 197 -1.82 -16.69 25.15
N LYS A 198 -0.85 -17.36 24.51
CA LYS A 198 -0.64 -17.36 23.05
C LYS A 198 -1.90 -17.70 22.25
N ARG A 199 -2.75 -18.59 22.78
CA ARG A 199 -3.97 -19.05 22.11
C ARG A 199 -5.03 -17.95 22.04
N ILE A 200 -5.00 -17.01 22.97
CA ILE A 200 -5.90 -15.84 23.01
C ILE A 200 -5.26 -14.67 22.24
N LEU A 201 -3.95 -14.48 22.40
CA LEU A 201 -3.22 -13.41 21.73
C LEU A 201 -3.24 -13.53 20.20
N LEU A 202 -3.00 -14.74 19.67
CA LEU A 202 -3.00 -15.00 18.22
C LEU A 202 -4.30 -14.58 17.51
N PRO A 203 -5.50 -15.05 17.92
CA PRO A 203 -6.74 -14.64 17.26
C PRO A 203 -7.04 -13.15 17.46
N LEU A 204 -6.69 -12.57 18.62
CA LEU A 204 -6.90 -11.14 18.87
C LEU A 204 -6.07 -10.28 17.91
N MET A 205 -4.78 -10.60 17.75
CA MET A 205 -3.88 -9.89 16.83
C MET A 205 -4.23 -10.15 15.36
N SER A 206 -4.71 -11.34 15.05
CA SER A 206 -5.12 -11.72 13.69
C SER A 206 -6.45 -11.09 13.28
N LEU A 207 -7.30 -10.67 14.22
CA LEU A 207 -8.66 -10.20 13.98
C LEU A 207 -8.71 -9.00 13.02
N GLY A 208 -7.79 -8.04 13.18
CA GLY A 208 -7.70 -6.87 12.30
C GLY A 208 -7.39 -7.28 10.85
N THR A 209 -6.38 -8.12 10.66
CA THR A 209 -5.98 -8.61 9.33
C THR A 209 -7.07 -9.47 8.68
N ILE A 210 -7.75 -10.32 9.46
CA ILE A 210 -8.89 -11.13 8.99
C ILE A 210 -10.06 -10.23 8.57
N SER A 211 -10.37 -9.20 9.35
CA SER A 211 -11.39 -8.21 9.01
C SER A 211 -11.07 -7.49 7.69
N MET A 212 -9.81 -7.10 7.49
CA MET A 212 -9.35 -6.52 6.22
C MET A 212 -9.49 -7.49 5.03
N MET A 213 -9.17 -8.78 5.21
CA MET A 213 -9.37 -9.79 4.16
C MET A 213 -10.84 -9.92 3.77
N PHE A 214 -11.73 -9.95 4.76
CA PHE A 214 -13.17 -10.00 4.54
C PHE A 214 -13.68 -8.75 3.83
N PHE A 215 -13.22 -7.56 4.26
CA PHE A 215 -13.54 -6.29 3.64
C PHE A 215 -13.14 -6.24 2.16
N VAL A 216 -11.92 -6.66 1.81
CA VAL A 216 -11.45 -6.70 0.41
C VAL A 216 -12.26 -7.70 -0.42
N SER A 217 -12.56 -8.87 0.16
CA SER A 217 -13.32 -9.92 -0.52
C SER A 217 -14.75 -9.50 -0.83
N ILE A 218 -15.46 -8.91 0.13
CA ILE A 218 -16.82 -8.40 -0.04
C ILE A 218 -16.85 -7.10 -0.86
N GLY A 219 -15.87 -6.22 -0.63
CA GLY A 219 -15.74 -4.94 -1.30
C GLY A 219 -15.71 -5.09 -2.83
N ARG A 220 -15.17 -6.20 -3.33
CA ARG A 220 -15.19 -6.56 -4.76
C ARG A 220 -16.60 -6.52 -5.36
N PHE A 221 -17.60 -6.95 -4.60
CA PHE A 221 -18.98 -7.08 -5.07
C PHE A 221 -19.82 -5.83 -4.77
N LYS A 222 -19.56 -5.16 -3.65
CA LYS A 222 -20.34 -3.99 -3.21
C LYS A 222 -19.91 -2.67 -3.85
N PHE A 223 -18.61 -2.46 -4.08
CA PHE A 223 -18.11 -1.15 -4.52
C PHE A 223 -18.04 -1.01 -6.04
N LYS A 224 -18.22 0.23 -6.51
CA LYS A 224 -17.93 0.62 -7.90
C LYS A 224 -16.46 0.36 -8.21
N SER A 225 -16.15 -0.06 -9.44
CA SER A 225 -14.78 -0.47 -9.83
C SER A 225 -13.73 0.59 -9.52
N LYS A 226 -13.98 1.88 -9.82
CA LYS A 226 -13.02 2.96 -9.53
C LYS A 226 -12.71 3.08 -8.04
N THR A 227 -13.74 3.05 -7.19
CA THR A 227 -13.60 3.13 -5.74
C THR A 227 -12.87 1.93 -5.18
N PHE A 228 -13.23 0.72 -5.61
CA PHE A 228 -12.56 -0.50 -5.16
C PHE A 228 -11.07 -0.52 -5.53
N LEU A 229 -10.72 -0.09 -6.75
CA LEU A 229 -9.34 -0.04 -7.20
C LEU A 229 -8.49 0.95 -6.40
N ALA A 230 -9.10 1.95 -5.74
CA ALA A 230 -8.41 2.82 -4.80
C ALA A 230 -8.35 2.22 -3.38
N LEU A 231 -9.43 1.60 -2.91
CA LEU A 231 -9.52 1.06 -1.55
C LEU A 231 -8.68 -0.19 -1.31
N ALA A 232 -8.68 -1.16 -2.22
CA ALA A 232 -7.97 -2.43 -2.02
C ALA A 232 -6.45 -2.25 -1.79
N PRO A 233 -5.74 -1.41 -2.58
CA PRO A 233 -4.35 -1.06 -2.28
C PRO A 233 -4.18 -0.46 -0.88
N ILE A 234 -5.07 0.47 -0.50
CA ILE A 234 -5.00 1.18 0.79
C ILE A 234 -5.07 0.20 1.96
N VAL A 235 -6.04 -0.72 1.91
CA VAL A 235 -6.20 -1.75 2.93
C VAL A 235 -4.97 -2.67 2.98
N SER A 236 -4.48 -3.13 1.82
CA SER A 236 -3.35 -4.04 1.77
C SER A 236 -2.05 -3.43 2.30
N PHE A 237 -1.75 -2.16 1.98
CA PHE A 237 -0.53 -1.53 2.47
C PHE A 237 -0.65 -1.18 3.95
N SER A 238 -1.85 -0.83 4.45
CA SER A 238 -2.04 -0.51 5.87
C SER A 238 -1.62 -1.67 6.77
N ALA A 239 -1.95 -2.92 6.40
CA ALA A 239 -1.54 -4.10 7.14
C ALA A 239 -0.01 -4.29 7.15
N VAL A 240 0.65 -4.10 6.00
CA VAL A 240 2.12 -4.18 5.90
C VAL A 240 2.80 -3.04 6.67
N LEU A 241 2.21 -1.85 6.61
CA LEU A 241 2.70 -0.68 7.31
C LEU A 241 2.69 -0.89 8.82
N GLU A 242 1.59 -1.42 9.36
CA GLU A 242 1.50 -1.75 10.78
C GLU A 242 2.55 -2.78 11.16
N LEU A 243 2.71 -3.85 10.35
CA LEU A 243 3.74 -4.87 10.56
C LEU A 243 5.17 -4.29 10.66
N VAL A 244 5.50 -3.32 9.80
CA VAL A 244 6.86 -2.74 9.75
C VAL A 244 7.06 -1.63 10.77
N ASN A 245 6.04 -0.79 10.99
CA ASN A 245 6.18 0.44 11.74
C ASN A 245 6.04 0.21 13.25
N LEU A 246 5.22 -0.74 13.69
CA LEU A 246 4.97 -1.00 15.11
C LEU A 246 6.25 -1.36 15.88
N PRO A 247 7.13 -2.27 15.42
CA PRO A 247 8.38 -2.56 16.12
C PRO A 247 9.25 -1.31 16.30
N VAL A 248 9.37 -0.48 15.26
CA VAL A 248 10.19 0.75 15.31
C VAL A 248 9.66 1.73 16.35
N LEU A 249 8.34 1.87 16.45
CA LEU A 249 7.70 2.70 17.49
C LEU A 249 7.95 2.13 18.89
N SER A 250 7.78 0.81 19.08
CA SER A 250 8.00 0.17 20.38
C SER A 250 9.43 0.37 20.88
N TYR A 251 10.42 0.27 19.98
CA TYR A 251 11.81 0.60 20.30
C TYR A 251 12.00 2.08 20.65
N ALA A 252 11.37 2.99 19.89
CA ALA A 252 11.45 4.43 20.17
C ALA A 252 10.88 4.79 21.54
N ASP A 253 9.80 4.13 21.95
CA ASP A 253 9.16 4.30 23.27
C ASP A 253 10.05 3.80 24.41
N LEU A 254 10.73 2.66 24.23
CA LEU A 254 11.65 2.13 25.24
C LEU A 254 12.84 3.08 25.48
N TYR A 255 13.45 3.61 24.41
CA TYR A 255 14.61 4.49 24.54
C TYR A 255 14.28 5.92 24.99
N SER A 256 13.09 6.42 24.67
CA SER A 256 12.66 7.78 25.05
C SER A 256 12.28 7.92 26.52
N ILE A 257 11.68 6.88 27.11
CA ILE A 257 11.17 6.90 28.50
C ILE A 257 12.25 6.50 29.52
N GLY A 258 13.43 6.05 29.07
CA GLY A 258 14.64 5.97 29.89
C GLY A 258 14.66 4.88 30.97
N GLY A 259 13.91 3.79 30.81
CA GLY A 259 13.74 2.79 31.88
C GLY A 259 13.69 1.30 31.50
N GLY A 260 13.85 0.91 30.23
CA GLY A 260 13.71 -0.51 29.83
C GLY A 260 15.04 -1.18 29.47
N GLU A 261 15.33 -2.35 30.05
CA GLU A 261 16.33 -3.26 29.47
C GLU A 261 15.82 -3.79 28.12
N LYS A 262 16.68 -4.27 27.21
CA LYS A 262 16.22 -4.91 25.95
C LYS A 262 15.24 -6.08 26.19
N SER A 263 15.18 -6.62 27.41
CA SER A 263 14.22 -7.63 27.84
C SER A 263 12.78 -7.12 28.00
N ASP A 264 12.57 -5.80 28.05
CA ASP A 264 11.24 -5.18 28.18
C ASP A 264 10.62 -4.80 26.84
N ILE A 265 11.30 -5.16 25.74
CA ILE A 265 10.73 -5.09 24.41
C ILE A 265 9.66 -6.17 24.33
N PHE A 266 8.42 -5.74 24.55
CA PHE A 266 7.26 -6.49 24.12
C PHE A 266 7.40 -6.73 22.62
N ILE A 267 7.73 -7.97 22.24
CA ILE A 267 7.48 -8.44 20.90
C ILE A 267 5.97 -8.56 20.79
N TRP A 268 5.37 -7.44 20.38
CA TRP A 268 3.99 -7.26 19.94
C TRP A 268 2.89 -7.30 21.00
#